data_AF-A0A4Q4TTC0-F1
#
_entry.id   AF-A0A4Q4TTC0-F1
#
_cell.length_a   1.000
_cell.length_b   1.000
_cell.length_c   1.000
_cell.angle_alpha   90.00
_cell.angle_beta   90.00
_cell.angle_gamma   90.00
#
_symmetry.space_group_name_H-M   'P 1'
#
loop_
_entity.id
_entity.type
_entity.pdbx_description
1 polymer ?
#
loop_
_entity_poly.entity_id
_entity_poly.type
_entity_poly.pdbx_seq_one_letter_code
_entity_poly.pdbx_strand_id
1 'polypeptide(L)'
;MCLSKGKPPFPAPIANAVCGPQKPGSKPPTDGSNIADLNPCPLNACCSIWGQCGVTKDFCVNTNTGPPGTAKPGTYGCISNCGVDVIKGTGTGAIKLAYFQGYGINRKCLYQDALQIDTSKYTHLHFGFGTLTPSYEVQVGDTLSSYQFGEFKRIRNAKRILSFGGWDFSTFPDTYYIFRNGVKPANRLKMATNIANFIKKHDLDGVDIDWEYPGAPDLPEFDPGKAEDGPNYLAFLAVLKNLLPGKTVAIAAPASY
;
A
#
# COMPACT_ATOMS: atom_id res chain seq x y z
N MET A 1 35.88 -24.94 34.13
CA MET A 1 35.10 -23.99 33.31
C MET A 1 34.28 -23.11 34.23
N CYS A 2 34.64 -21.84 34.37
CA CYS A 2 33.83 -20.88 35.13
C CYS A 2 32.68 -20.41 34.25
N LEU A 3 31.47 -20.90 34.52
CA LEU A 3 30.24 -20.33 33.96
C LEU A 3 29.88 -19.11 34.82
N SER A 4 30.44 -17.95 34.51
CA SER A 4 29.99 -16.71 35.15
C SER A 4 28.61 -16.35 34.60
N LYS A 5 27.81 -15.61 35.40
CA LYS A 5 26.55 -14.97 34.96
C LYS A 5 26.82 -13.76 34.05
N GLY A 6 27.80 -13.88 33.16
CA GLY A 6 28.19 -12.81 32.24
C GLY A 6 27.02 -12.43 31.34
N LYS A 7 26.92 -11.14 31.00
CA LYS A 7 25.99 -10.70 29.95
C LYS A 7 26.51 -11.24 28.61
N PRO A 8 25.67 -11.92 27.81
CA PRO A 8 26.07 -12.34 26.47
C PRO A 8 26.60 -11.15 25.68
N PRO A 9 27.67 -11.32 24.88
CA PRO A 9 28.16 -10.24 24.02
C PRO A 9 27.07 -9.82 23.03
N PHE A 10 27.09 -8.54 22.65
CA PHE A 10 26.16 -8.05 21.64
C PHE A 10 26.40 -8.76 20.30
N PRO A 11 25.36 -9.16 19.56
CA PRO A 11 25.51 -9.91 18.32
C PRO A 11 26.40 -9.19 17.30
N ALA A 12 27.24 -9.96 16.61
CA ALA A 12 28.06 -9.41 15.53
C ALA A 12 27.18 -9.00 14.33
N PRO A 13 27.52 -7.90 13.63
CA PRO A 13 26.74 -7.42 12.51
C PRO A 13 26.78 -8.40 11.32
N ILE A 14 25.66 -8.52 10.62
CA ILE A 14 25.55 -9.21 9.34
C ILE A 14 25.52 -8.15 8.24
N ALA A 15 26.42 -8.23 7.27
CA ALA A 15 26.68 -7.15 6.30
C ALA A 15 25.43 -6.70 5.52
N ASN A 16 24.53 -7.61 5.19
CA ASN A 16 23.30 -7.33 4.44
C ASN A 16 22.03 -7.31 5.32
N ALA A 17 22.15 -7.34 6.64
CA ALA A 17 20.97 -7.28 7.51
C ALA A 17 20.30 -5.90 7.44
N VAL A 18 18.98 -5.89 7.30
CA VAL A 18 18.13 -4.70 7.26
C VAL A 18 17.31 -4.51 8.55
N CYS A 19 17.15 -5.56 9.36
CA CYS A 19 16.44 -5.58 10.64
C CYS A 19 17.21 -6.30 11.75
N GLY A 20 16.71 -6.17 12.99
CA GLY A 20 17.23 -6.86 14.16
C GLY A 20 18.53 -6.26 14.72
N PRO A 21 19.07 -6.84 15.80
CA PRO A 21 20.28 -6.36 16.47
C PRO A 21 21.55 -6.50 15.62
N GLN A 22 21.53 -7.36 14.59
CA GLN A 22 22.67 -7.62 13.71
C GLN A 22 22.73 -6.68 12.50
N LYS A 23 21.78 -5.75 12.35
CA LYS A 23 21.87 -4.70 11.33
C LYS A 23 23.16 -3.88 11.54
N PRO A 24 23.95 -3.61 10.48
CA PRO A 24 25.17 -2.82 10.60
C PRO A 24 24.93 -1.46 11.29
N GLY A 25 25.81 -1.12 12.24
CA GLY A 25 25.72 0.12 13.02
C GLY A 25 24.85 0.04 14.29
N SER A 26 24.20 -1.09 14.56
CA SER A 26 23.44 -1.30 15.79
C SER A 26 24.34 -1.24 17.03
N LYS A 27 23.84 -0.63 18.09
CA LYS A 27 24.53 -0.53 19.39
C LYS A 27 23.70 -1.20 20.48
N PRO A 28 24.34 -1.74 21.53
CA PRO A 28 23.62 -2.26 22.69
C PRO A 28 22.73 -1.16 23.30
N PRO A 29 21.46 -1.46 23.63
CA PRO A 29 20.59 -0.51 24.29
C PRO A 29 21.10 -0.20 25.70
N THR A 30 21.02 1.07 26.10
CA THR A 30 21.49 1.53 27.42
C THR A 30 20.41 1.47 28.49
N ASP A 31 19.15 1.32 28.09
CA ASP A 31 17.95 1.31 28.94
C ASP A 31 17.50 -0.10 29.35
N GLY A 32 18.19 -1.15 28.88
CA GLY A 32 17.83 -2.54 29.14
C GLY A 32 16.69 -3.07 28.28
N SER A 33 16.28 -2.36 27.23
CA SER A 33 15.32 -2.86 26.24
C SER A 33 15.82 -4.15 25.57
N ASN A 34 14.87 -4.96 25.09
CA ASN A 34 15.19 -6.22 24.44
C ASN A 34 15.88 -5.95 23.09
N ILE A 35 17.07 -6.52 22.90
CA ILE A 35 17.84 -6.33 21.66
C ILE A 35 17.12 -6.87 20.42
N ALA A 36 16.14 -7.77 20.58
CA ALA A 36 15.29 -8.26 19.49
C ALA A 36 14.39 -7.17 18.88
N ASP A 37 14.07 -6.13 19.65
CA ASP A 37 13.20 -5.03 19.22
C ASP A 37 13.96 -3.94 18.45
N LEU A 38 15.28 -4.09 18.31
CA LEU A 38 16.12 -3.17 17.54
C LEU A 38 15.85 -3.31 16.05
N ASN A 39 15.78 -2.17 15.36
CA ASN A 39 15.61 -2.08 13.91
C ASN A 39 14.42 -2.93 13.41
N PRO A 40 13.17 -2.60 13.84
CA PRO A 40 12.01 -3.34 13.41
C PRO A 40 11.83 -3.26 11.89
N CYS A 41 11.28 -4.32 11.31
CA CYS A 41 10.86 -4.28 9.92
C CYS A 41 9.68 -3.30 9.73
N PRO A 42 9.62 -2.59 8.59
CA PRO A 42 8.43 -1.84 8.19
C PRO A 42 7.15 -2.67 8.30
N LEU A 43 6.02 -2.01 8.54
CA LEU A 43 4.69 -2.63 8.62
C LEU A 43 4.56 -3.76 9.65
N ASN A 44 5.45 -3.81 10.64
CA ASN A 44 5.54 -4.91 11.60
C ASN A 44 5.72 -6.29 10.96
N ALA A 45 6.40 -6.36 9.80
CA ALA A 45 6.80 -7.64 9.23
C ALA A 45 7.79 -8.39 10.15
N CYS A 46 7.96 -9.68 9.92
CA CYS A 46 8.82 -10.53 10.72
C CYS A 46 10.28 -10.32 10.33
N CYS A 47 11.16 -10.26 11.32
CA CYS A 47 12.60 -10.23 11.11
C CYS A 47 13.18 -11.62 11.27
N SER A 48 13.76 -12.22 10.22
CA SER A 48 14.42 -13.53 10.31
C SER A 48 15.79 -13.45 10.97
N ILE A 49 16.41 -14.58 11.31
CA ILE A 49 17.75 -14.60 11.95
C ILE A 49 18.86 -14.03 11.05
N TRP A 50 18.62 -13.97 9.74
CA TRP A 50 19.54 -13.37 8.78
C TRP A 50 19.39 -11.84 8.68
N GLY A 51 18.59 -11.24 9.55
CA GLY A 51 18.29 -9.82 9.57
C GLY A 51 17.52 -9.37 8.34
N GLN A 52 16.70 -10.26 7.75
CA GLN A 52 15.87 -9.95 6.59
C GLN A 52 14.41 -9.85 7.01
N CYS A 53 13.66 -8.96 6.35
CA CYS A 53 12.26 -8.77 6.64
C CYS A 53 11.37 -9.59 5.69
N GLY A 54 10.27 -10.13 6.20
CA GLY A 54 9.27 -10.80 5.38
C GLY A 54 8.03 -11.20 6.17
N VAL A 55 7.02 -11.67 5.44
CA VAL A 55 5.69 -12.02 5.99
C VAL A 55 5.33 -13.50 5.84
N THR A 56 6.25 -14.31 5.29
CA THR A 56 6.02 -15.75 5.08
C THR A 56 6.55 -16.58 6.25
N LYS A 57 6.28 -17.90 6.22
CA LYS A 57 6.73 -18.83 7.27
C LYS A 57 8.25 -18.83 7.45
N ASP A 58 9.02 -18.56 6.40
CA ASP A 58 10.48 -18.50 6.45
C ASP A 58 10.99 -17.32 7.28
N PHE A 59 10.16 -16.32 7.54
CA PHE A 59 10.53 -15.15 8.35
C PHE A 59 9.84 -15.15 9.71
N CYS A 60 8.64 -15.71 9.79
CA CYS A 60 7.74 -15.52 10.91
C CYS A 60 7.69 -16.70 11.89
N VAL A 61 8.18 -17.89 11.53
CA VAL A 61 8.14 -19.06 12.41
C VAL A 61 9.28 -19.00 13.42
N ASN A 62 8.93 -18.81 14.69
CA ASN A 62 9.91 -18.80 15.78
C ASN A 62 10.48 -20.20 16.02
N THR A 63 11.74 -20.38 15.64
CA THR A 63 12.55 -21.57 15.88
C THR A 63 13.83 -21.21 16.64
N ASN A 64 13.82 -20.10 17.36
CA ASN A 64 15.00 -19.58 18.03
C ASN A 64 15.45 -20.48 19.18
N THR A 65 16.75 -20.51 19.46
CA THR A 65 17.36 -21.34 20.52
C THR A 65 17.84 -20.53 21.73
N GLY A 66 17.46 -19.25 21.80
CA GLY A 66 17.71 -18.37 22.94
C GLY A 66 18.05 -16.96 22.46
N PRO A 67 19.34 -16.61 22.28
CA PRO A 67 19.73 -15.29 21.82
C PRO A 67 19.15 -14.90 20.45
N PRO A 68 18.76 -13.64 20.24
CA PRO A 68 18.37 -13.13 18.91
C PRO A 68 19.44 -13.40 17.85
N GLY A 69 19.02 -13.91 16.69
CA GLY A 69 19.92 -14.35 15.61
C GLY A 69 20.30 -15.83 15.66
N THR A 70 19.76 -16.61 16.60
CA THR A 70 19.94 -18.07 16.66
C THR A 70 18.66 -18.80 16.27
N ALA A 71 18.79 -19.97 15.62
CA ALA A 71 17.66 -20.85 15.31
C ALA A 71 18.07 -22.33 15.32
N LYS A 72 17.08 -23.22 15.31
CA LYS A 72 17.28 -24.65 15.12
C LYS A 72 17.96 -24.92 13.75
N PRO A 73 18.82 -25.94 13.63
CA PRO A 73 19.42 -26.30 12.36
C PRO A 73 18.37 -26.51 11.25
N GLY A 74 18.65 -25.98 10.06
CA GLY A 74 17.75 -26.09 8.89
C GLY A 74 16.51 -25.18 8.95
N THR A 75 16.47 -24.21 9.86
CA THR A 75 15.37 -23.24 9.98
C THR A 75 15.89 -21.81 9.92
N TYR A 76 15.01 -20.88 9.54
CA TYR A 76 15.35 -19.47 9.36
C TYR A 76 15.07 -18.61 10.60
N GLY A 77 14.37 -19.16 11.61
CA GLY A 77 14.00 -18.47 12.85
C GLY A 77 13.27 -17.15 12.66
N CYS A 78 12.98 -16.51 13.78
CA CYS A 78 12.31 -15.22 13.79
C CYS A 78 12.74 -14.42 15.02
N ILE A 79 13.39 -13.29 14.80
CA ILE A 79 13.88 -12.37 15.83
C ILE A 79 12.71 -11.58 16.46
N SER A 80 11.83 -11.01 15.63
CA SER A 80 10.75 -10.11 16.09
C SER A 80 9.53 -10.19 15.18
N ASN A 81 8.37 -9.76 15.73
CA ASN A 81 7.04 -9.86 15.10
C ASN A 81 6.65 -11.28 14.66
N CYS A 82 7.09 -12.28 15.41
CA CYS A 82 6.90 -13.69 15.04
C CYS A 82 5.45 -14.14 15.16
N GLY A 83 5.08 -15.09 14.30
CA GLY A 83 3.74 -15.63 14.18
C GLY A 83 3.16 -15.40 12.80
N VAL A 84 2.33 -16.34 12.36
CA VAL A 84 1.57 -16.24 11.09
C VAL A 84 0.07 -16.34 11.34
N ASP A 85 -0.34 -16.30 12.61
CA ASP A 85 -1.72 -16.41 13.00
C ASP A 85 -2.48 -15.17 12.55
N VAL A 86 -3.62 -15.37 11.91
CA VAL A 86 -4.52 -14.28 11.56
C VAL A 86 -5.19 -13.80 12.84
N ILE A 87 -4.66 -12.72 13.40
CA ILE A 87 -5.24 -12.09 14.59
C ILE A 87 -6.49 -11.33 14.14
N LYS A 88 -7.66 -11.83 14.54
CA LYS A 88 -8.92 -11.12 14.31
C LYS A 88 -8.93 -9.86 15.17
N GLY A 89 -8.74 -8.70 14.53
CA GLY A 89 -8.87 -7.41 15.20
C GLY A 89 -10.30 -7.13 15.69
N THR A 90 -10.45 -6.11 16.51
CA THR A 90 -11.75 -5.65 17.06
C THR A 90 -12.63 -4.92 16.03
N GLY A 91 -12.27 -4.96 14.75
CA GLY A 91 -12.98 -4.28 13.68
C GLY A 91 -14.43 -4.76 13.57
N THR A 92 -15.36 -3.82 13.50
CA THR A 92 -16.80 -4.11 13.43
C THR A 92 -17.27 -4.50 12.03
N GLY A 93 -16.40 -4.47 11.02
CA GLY A 93 -16.78 -4.70 9.62
C GLY A 93 -17.68 -3.60 9.04
N ALA A 94 -17.62 -2.38 9.60
CA ALA A 94 -18.46 -1.26 9.18
C ALA A 94 -18.23 -0.80 7.73
N ILE A 95 -17.08 -1.12 7.14
CA ILE A 95 -16.77 -0.84 5.74
C ILE A 95 -16.89 -2.12 4.93
N LYS A 96 -17.83 -2.13 3.98
CA LYS A 96 -17.96 -3.16 2.94
C LYS A 96 -17.78 -2.45 1.60
N LEU A 97 -16.65 -2.72 0.97
CA LEU A 97 -16.19 -2.00 -0.22
C LEU A 97 -16.26 -2.92 -1.45
N ALA A 98 -16.70 -2.39 -2.57
CA ALA A 98 -16.55 -3.04 -3.87
C ALA A 98 -15.99 -2.08 -4.92
N TYR A 99 -15.14 -2.61 -5.80
CA TYR A 99 -14.78 -1.95 -7.04
C TYR A 99 -15.81 -2.28 -8.12
N PHE A 100 -16.29 -1.25 -8.81
CA PHE A 100 -17.14 -1.37 -9.99
C PHE A 100 -16.33 -1.03 -11.24
N GLN A 101 -16.25 -2.00 -12.16
CA GLN A 101 -15.48 -1.89 -13.39
C GLN A 101 -16.27 -1.10 -14.44
N GLY A 102 -16.09 0.22 -14.50
CA GLY A 102 -16.79 1.14 -15.40
C GLY A 102 -16.60 0.85 -16.89
N TYR A 103 -15.48 0.23 -17.24
CA TYR A 103 -15.15 -0.21 -18.60
C TYR A 103 -15.67 -1.62 -18.93
N GLY A 104 -16.47 -2.23 -18.05
CA GLY A 104 -16.96 -3.60 -18.20
C GLY A 104 -18.22 -3.77 -19.05
N ILE A 105 -18.92 -2.69 -19.43
CA ILE A 105 -20.25 -2.76 -20.05
C ILE A 105 -20.22 -3.33 -21.49
N ASN A 106 -19.08 -3.28 -22.17
CA ASN A 106 -18.90 -3.82 -23.52
C ASN A 106 -18.57 -5.32 -23.55
N ARG A 107 -18.47 -5.99 -22.39
CA ARG A 107 -18.15 -7.41 -22.31
C ARG A 107 -19.30 -8.24 -22.87
N LYS A 108 -18.97 -9.38 -23.50
CA LYS A 108 -19.98 -10.30 -24.06
C LYS A 108 -20.92 -10.89 -23.00
N CYS A 109 -20.43 -11.06 -21.77
CA CYS A 109 -21.17 -11.57 -20.62
C CYS A 109 -20.54 -11.03 -19.32
N LEU A 110 -21.22 -11.25 -18.19
CA LEU A 110 -20.79 -10.78 -16.87
C LEU A 110 -20.51 -9.27 -16.81
N TYR A 111 -21.28 -8.50 -17.57
CA TYR A 111 -21.35 -7.06 -17.45
C TYR A 111 -22.50 -6.68 -16.52
N GLN A 112 -22.40 -5.50 -15.92
CA GLN A 112 -23.40 -4.95 -15.03
C GLN A 112 -23.43 -3.44 -15.25
N ASP A 113 -24.62 -2.88 -15.35
CA ASP A 113 -24.79 -1.42 -15.28
C ASP A 113 -24.64 -0.96 -13.82
N ALA A 114 -24.03 0.20 -13.59
CA ALA A 114 -23.78 0.73 -12.25
C ALA A 114 -25.05 0.80 -11.38
N LEU A 115 -26.22 1.06 -11.96
CA LEU A 115 -27.50 1.10 -11.23
C LEU A 115 -28.04 -0.28 -10.83
N GLN A 116 -27.49 -1.37 -11.36
CA GLN A 116 -27.86 -2.73 -10.98
C GLN A 116 -27.12 -3.23 -9.73
N ILE A 117 -26.21 -2.44 -9.14
CA ILE A 117 -25.49 -2.80 -7.93
C ILE A 117 -26.47 -2.83 -6.74
N ASP A 118 -26.50 -3.96 -6.02
CA ASP A 118 -27.24 -4.09 -4.76
C ASP A 118 -26.51 -3.36 -3.63
N THR A 119 -26.87 -2.09 -3.44
CA THR A 119 -26.22 -1.19 -2.46
C THR A 119 -26.49 -1.59 -1.01
N SER A 120 -27.44 -2.48 -0.73
CA SER A 120 -27.65 -2.98 0.64
C SER A 120 -26.46 -3.81 1.16
N LYS A 121 -25.63 -4.31 0.25
CA LYS A 121 -24.45 -5.14 0.58
C LYS A 121 -23.18 -4.34 0.83
N TYR A 122 -23.12 -3.09 0.41
CA TYR A 122 -21.90 -2.28 0.38
C TYR A 122 -22.11 -0.93 1.05
N THR A 123 -21.12 -0.48 1.80
CA THR A 123 -21.11 0.89 2.33
C THR A 123 -20.34 1.84 1.42
N HIS A 124 -19.39 1.32 0.63
CA HIS A 124 -18.53 2.08 -0.28
C HIS A 124 -18.44 1.38 -1.63
N LEU A 125 -18.52 2.15 -2.71
CA LEU A 125 -18.32 1.69 -4.07
C LEU A 125 -17.22 2.54 -4.71
N HIS A 126 -16.24 1.89 -5.31
CA HIS A 126 -15.12 2.52 -6.01
C HIS A 126 -15.32 2.33 -7.52
N PHE A 127 -15.53 3.41 -8.27
CA PHE A 127 -15.58 3.37 -9.72
C PHE A 127 -14.16 3.22 -10.26
N GLY A 128 -13.88 2.06 -10.88
CA GLY A 128 -12.67 1.75 -11.61
C GLY A 128 -12.88 1.99 -13.11
N PHE A 129 -12.23 2.95 -13.77
CA PHE A 129 -11.27 3.89 -13.20
C PHE A 129 -11.46 5.30 -13.77
N GLY A 130 -11.05 6.29 -13.00
CA GLY A 130 -10.59 7.57 -13.51
C GLY A 130 -9.13 7.49 -13.92
N THR A 131 -8.74 8.23 -14.94
CA THR A 131 -7.35 8.36 -15.39
C THR A 131 -6.98 9.84 -15.49
N LEU A 132 -5.69 10.11 -15.71
CA LEU A 132 -5.18 11.47 -15.85
C LEU A 132 -4.48 11.62 -17.21
N THR A 133 -4.66 12.78 -17.85
CA THR A 133 -3.81 13.17 -18.97
C THR A 133 -2.41 13.55 -18.47
N PRO A 134 -1.40 13.71 -19.36
CA PRO A 134 -0.08 14.21 -18.97
C PRO A 134 -0.09 15.60 -18.32
N SER A 135 -1.16 16.38 -18.52
CA SER A 135 -1.37 17.69 -17.86
C SER A 135 -2.16 17.57 -16.55
N TYR A 136 -2.42 16.35 -16.08
CA TYR A 136 -3.19 16.00 -14.88
C TYR A 136 -4.68 16.36 -14.96
N GLU A 137 -5.25 16.40 -16.16
CA GLU A 137 -6.71 16.55 -16.32
C GLU A 137 -7.40 15.20 -16.17
N VAL A 138 -8.53 15.16 -15.45
CA VAL A 138 -9.25 13.93 -15.13
C VAL A 138 -10.08 13.44 -16.32
N GLN A 139 -9.98 12.14 -16.59
CA GLN A 139 -10.78 11.40 -17.57
C GLN A 139 -11.46 10.21 -16.90
N VAL A 140 -12.57 9.72 -17.46
CA VAL A 140 -13.33 8.55 -16.94
C VAL A 140 -13.50 7.47 -18.02
N GLY A 141 -12.50 7.37 -18.91
CA GLY A 141 -12.47 6.42 -20.01
C GLY A 141 -13.23 6.87 -21.27
N ASP A 142 -13.61 5.89 -22.09
CA ASP A 142 -14.30 6.08 -23.36
C ASP A 142 -15.78 6.47 -23.18
N THR A 143 -16.54 6.47 -24.28
CA THR A 143 -17.98 6.81 -24.28
C THR A 143 -18.79 5.88 -23.35
N LEU A 144 -18.48 4.59 -23.34
CA LEU A 144 -19.20 3.60 -22.54
C LEU A 144 -18.85 3.71 -21.06
N SER A 145 -17.58 3.94 -20.74
CA SER A 145 -17.11 4.19 -19.38
C SER A 145 -17.67 5.50 -18.83
N SER A 146 -17.75 6.53 -19.68
CA SER A 146 -18.37 7.82 -19.34
C SER A 146 -19.88 7.69 -19.08
N TYR A 147 -20.58 6.84 -19.85
CA TYR A 147 -21.97 6.49 -19.58
C TYR A 147 -22.12 5.81 -18.22
N GLN A 148 -21.30 4.79 -17.94
CA GLN A 148 -21.29 4.09 -16.65
C GLN A 148 -20.94 5.01 -15.48
N PHE A 149 -20.04 5.98 -15.66
CA PHE A 149 -19.75 6.99 -14.66
C PHE A 149 -20.96 7.92 -14.41
N GLY A 150 -21.72 8.23 -15.47
CA GLY A 150 -23.01 8.91 -15.40
C GLY A 150 -23.99 8.19 -14.47
N GLU A 151 -24.16 6.89 -14.68
CA GLU A 151 -25.03 6.03 -13.89
C GLU A 151 -24.51 5.84 -12.46
N PHE A 152 -23.21 5.66 -12.28
CA PHE A 152 -22.56 5.51 -10.98
C PHE A 152 -22.81 6.71 -10.05
N LYS A 153 -22.77 7.93 -10.57
CA LYS A 153 -23.10 9.14 -9.79
C LYS A 153 -24.54 9.16 -9.27
N ARG A 154 -25.45 8.42 -9.88
CA ARG A 154 -26.86 8.35 -9.49
C ARG A 154 -27.12 7.35 -8.36
N ILE A 155 -26.14 6.51 -8.02
CA ILE A 155 -26.23 5.56 -6.91
C ILE A 155 -26.54 6.28 -5.58
N ARG A 156 -27.36 5.63 -4.74
CA ARG A 156 -27.74 6.07 -3.40
C ARG A 156 -27.49 4.94 -2.40
N ASN A 157 -27.50 5.26 -1.11
CA ASN A 157 -27.31 4.33 0.02
C ASN A 157 -25.91 3.68 0.12
N ALA A 158 -24.96 4.07 -0.74
CA ALA A 158 -23.54 3.73 -0.61
C ALA A 158 -22.69 4.95 -0.98
N LYS A 159 -21.49 5.06 -0.41
CA LYS A 159 -20.52 6.10 -0.72
C LYS A 159 -19.96 5.89 -2.12
N ARG A 160 -19.92 6.95 -2.94
CA ARG A 160 -19.42 6.93 -4.33
C ARG A 160 -18.00 7.47 -4.39
N ILE A 161 -17.03 6.61 -4.65
CA ILE A 161 -15.60 6.96 -4.73
C ILE A 161 -15.14 6.77 -6.18
N LEU A 162 -14.34 7.70 -6.70
CA LEU A 162 -13.63 7.48 -7.97
C LEU A 162 -12.21 6.99 -7.67
N SER A 163 -11.86 5.82 -8.19
CA SER A 163 -10.51 5.27 -8.11
C SER A 163 -9.71 5.71 -9.32
N PHE A 164 -8.53 6.27 -9.09
CA PHE A 164 -7.62 6.72 -10.14
C PHE A 164 -6.47 5.75 -10.30
N GLY A 165 -6.22 5.30 -11.53
CA GLY A 165 -5.09 4.45 -11.86
C GLY A 165 -5.49 3.06 -12.32
N GLY A 166 -5.09 2.05 -11.54
CA GLY A 166 -5.13 0.64 -11.91
C GLY A 166 -3.87 0.22 -12.69
N TRP A 167 -3.75 -1.09 -12.90
CA TRP A 167 -2.59 -1.73 -13.52
C TRP A 167 -2.13 -1.09 -14.83
N ASP A 168 -3.00 -1.04 -15.85
CA ASP A 168 -2.63 -0.56 -17.19
C ASP A 168 -2.15 0.91 -17.14
N PHE A 169 -2.89 1.76 -16.42
CA PHE A 169 -2.51 3.18 -16.28
C PHE A 169 -1.16 3.35 -15.57
N SER A 170 -0.89 2.50 -14.58
CA SER A 170 0.33 2.58 -13.76
C SER A 170 1.56 1.99 -14.44
N THR A 171 1.39 1.07 -15.41
CA THR A 171 2.51 0.26 -15.94
C THR A 171 2.76 0.44 -17.44
N PHE A 172 1.78 0.90 -18.24
CA PHE A 172 1.96 0.99 -19.68
C PHE A 172 2.84 2.19 -20.09
N PRO A 173 3.68 2.04 -21.15
CA PRO A 173 4.62 3.08 -21.59
C PRO A 173 4.01 4.47 -21.78
N ASP A 174 2.75 4.55 -22.21
CA ASP A 174 2.08 5.82 -22.50
C ASP A 174 1.65 6.60 -21.25
N THR A 175 1.56 5.95 -20.08
CA THR A 175 0.92 6.52 -18.88
C THR A 175 1.68 6.34 -17.58
N TYR A 176 2.59 5.37 -17.45
CA TYR A 176 3.28 5.05 -16.19
C TYR A 176 3.99 6.25 -15.53
N TYR A 177 4.46 7.21 -16.34
CA TYR A 177 5.16 8.41 -15.87
C TYR A 177 4.24 9.46 -15.23
N ILE A 178 2.92 9.35 -15.42
CA ILE A 178 1.98 10.41 -15.01
C ILE A 178 1.90 10.50 -13.49
N PHE A 179 1.69 9.38 -12.77
CA PHE A 179 1.74 9.42 -11.29
C PHE A 179 3.13 9.75 -10.77
N ARG A 180 4.18 9.13 -11.33
CA ARG A 180 5.59 9.39 -10.96
C ARG A 180 5.95 10.87 -11.01
N ASN A 181 5.55 11.55 -12.09
CA ASN A 181 5.80 12.98 -12.23
C ASN A 181 4.81 13.81 -11.42
N GLY A 182 3.56 13.38 -11.33
CA GLY A 182 2.50 14.05 -10.60
C GLY A 182 2.78 14.19 -9.12
N VAL A 183 3.36 13.18 -8.46
CA VAL A 183 3.64 13.23 -7.02
C VAL A 183 4.84 14.12 -6.63
N LYS A 184 5.67 14.53 -7.60
CA LYS A 184 6.86 15.36 -7.36
C LYS A 184 6.47 16.76 -6.83
N PRO A 185 7.34 17.43 -6.05
CA PRO A 185 7.05 18.74 -5.46
C PRO A 185 6.54 19.78 -6.46
N ALA A 186 7.10 19.80 -7.69
CA ALA A 186 6.71 20.73 -8.74
C ALA A 186 5.27 20.54 -9.26
N ASN A 187 4.70 19.33 -9.15
CA ASN A 187 3.45 18.96 -9.82
C ASN A 187 2.33 18.57 -8.85
N ARG A 188 2.66 18.12 -7.62
CA ARG A 188 1.69 17.50 -6.69
C ARG A 188 0.49 18.39 -6.39
N LEU A 189 0.71 19.70 -6.26
CA LEU A 189 -0.38 20.63 -6.00
C LEU A 189 -1.34 20.69 -7.18
N LYS A 190 -0.83 20.75 -8.41
CA LYS A 190 -1.66 20.77 -9.62
C LYS A 190 -2.46 19.47 -9.76
N MET A 191 -1.79 18.32 -9.68
CA MET A 191 -2.46 17.02 -9.79
C MET A 191 -3.53 16.84 -8.70
N ALA A 192 -3.20 17.13 -7.44
CA ALA A 192 -4.14 17.01 -6.33
C ALA A 192 -5.33 17.97 -6.47
N THR A 193 -5.09 19.19 -6.95
CA THR A 193 -6.14 20.20 -7.20
C THR A 193 -7.10 19.75 -8.29
N ASN A 194 -6.60 19.25 -9.41
CA ASN A 194 -7.44 18.79 -10.51
C ASN A 194 -8.30 17.59 -10.10
N ILE A 195 -7.73 16.60 -9.41
CA ILE A 195 -8.47 15.48 -8.83
C ILE A 195 -9.55 16.02 -7.86
N ALA A 196 -9.16 16.84 -6.89
CA ALA A 196 -10.09 17.34 -5.89
C ALA A 196 -11.23 18.16 -6.50
N ASN A 197 -10.94 18.98 -7.51
CA ASN A 197 -11.95 19.75 -8.25
C ASN A 197 -12.92 18.84 -8.99
N PHE A 198 -12.45 17.76 -9.61
CA PHE A 198 -13.31 16.78 -10.25
C PHE A 198 -14.24 16.08 -9.24
N ILE A 199 -13.68 15.61 -8.11
CA ILE A 199 -14.45 14.97 -7.02
C ILE A 199 -15.54 15.91 -6.49
N LYS A 200 -15.22 17.20 -6.27
CA LYS A 200 -16.19 18.21 -5.82
C LYS A 200 -17.24 18.51 -6.90
N LYS A 201 -16.83 18.71 -8.15
CA LYS A 201 -17.71 19.01 -9.29
C LYS A 201 -18.77 17.93 -9.51
N HIS A 202 -18.43 16.68 -9.27
CA HIS A 202 -19.33 15.54 -9.46
C HIS A 202 -20.01 15.04 -8.18
N ASP A 203 -19.88 15.79 -7.08
CA ASP A 203 -20.47 15.44 -5.79
C ASP A 203 -20.14 13.99 -5.36
N LEU A 204 -18.87 13.59 -5.50
CA LEU A 204 -18.42 12.27 -5.08
C LEU A 204 -18.04 12.28 -3.59
N ASP A 205 -18.21 11.15 -2.92
CA ASP A 205 -17.94 11.01 -1.49
C ASP A 205 -16.44 10.88 -1.17
N GLY A 206 -15.62 10.61 -2.17
CA GLY A 206 -14.17 10.58 -2.02
C GLY A 206 -13.42 10.13 -3.25
N VAL A 207 -12.14 9.85 -3.02
CA VAL A 207 -11.17 9.42 -4.02
C VAL A 207 -10.38 8.23 -3.50
N ASP A 208 -9.98 7.37 -4.43
CA ASP A 208 -9.04 6.30 -4.21
C ASP A 208 -7.89 6.44 -5.21
N ILE A 209 -6.66 6.22 -4.78
CA ILE A 209 -5.48 6.26 -5.66
C ILE A 209 -4.89 4.86 -5.73
N ASP A 210 -4.99 4.27 -6.91
CA ASP A 210 -4.54 2.92 -7.23
C ASP A 210 -3.31 3.01 -8.14
N TRP A 211 -2.20 3.47 -7.56
CA TRP A 211 -0.91 3.55 -8.25
C TRP A 211 -0.13 2.25 -8.00
N GLU A 212 0.11 1.49 -9.08
CA GLU A 212 0.74 0.17 -9.04
C GLU A 212 2.14 0.15 -9.70
N TYR A 213 3.26 0.26 -8.98
CA TYR A 213 3.40 0.66 -7.57
C TYR A 213 4.50 1.73 -7.41
N PRO A 214 4.37 2.66 -6.45
CA PRO A 214 5.42 3.64 -6.16
C PRO A 214 6.70 2.93 -5.70
N GLY A 215 7.81 3.19 -6.39
CA GLY A 215 9.12 2.65 -6.01
C GLY A 215 9.34 1.17 -6.33
N ALA A 216 8.45 0.53 -7.10
CA ALA A 216 8.63 -0.86 -7.55
C ALA A 216 9.91 -0.99 -8.41
N PRO A 217 10.92 -1.75 -7.97
CA PRO A 217 12.22 -1.80 -8.63
C PRO A 217 12.23 -2.58 -9.95
N ASP A 218 11.12 -3.22 -10.29
CA ASP A 218 10.94 -4.12 -11.43
C ASP A 218 9.89 -3.62 -12.43
N LEU A 219 9.29 -2.44 -12.20
CA LEU A 219 8.19 -1.92 -13.03
C LEU A 219 8.36 -0.43 -13.41
N PRO A 220 8.07 -0.05 -14.67
CA PRO A 220 8.18 -0.91 -15.84
C PRO A 220 9.63 -1.38 -16.00
N GLU A 221 9.83 -2.51 -16.68
CA GLU A 221 11.13 -3.20 -16.81
C GLU A 221 12.30 -2.28 -17.20
N PHE A 222 12.05 -1.27 -18.04
CA PHE A 222 13.08 -0.38 -18.59
C PHE A 222 13.23 0.97 -17.87
N ASP A 223 12.37 1.31 -16.91
CA ASP A 223 12.49 2.50 -16.06
C ASP A 223 11.96 2.14 -14.66
N PRO A 224 12.76 1.49 -13.81
CA PRO A 224 12.30 1.03 -12.51
C PRO A 224 11.89 2.20 -11.60
N GLY A 225 10.96 1.92 -10.68
CA GLY A 225 10.52 2.85 -9.65
C GLY A 225 11.68 3.34 -8.78
N LYS A 226 11.52 4.54 -8.22
CA LYS A 226 12.58 5.22 -7.46
C LYS A 226 12.25 5.25 -5.98
N ALA A 227 13.28 5.21 -5.13
CA ALA A 227 13.09 5.27 -3.67
C ALA A 227 12.35 6.54 -3.20
N GLU A 228 12.47 7.64 -3.95
CA GLU A 228 11.76 8.89 -3.69
C GLU A 228 10.25 8.85 -4.00
N ASP A 229 9.75 7.84 -4.72
CA ASP A 229 8.33 7.72 -5.08
C ASP A 229 7.45 7.62 -3.82
N GLY A 230 7.87 6.82 -2.83
CA GLY A 230 7.12 6.65 -1.57
C GLY A 230 6.94 7.97 -0.79
N PRO A 231 8.02 8.68 -0.41
CA PRO A 231 7.92 9.98 0.25
C PRO A 231 7.15 11.03 -0.56
N ASN A 232 7.33 11.05 -1.90
CA ASN A 232 6.59 11.95 -2.77
C ASN A 232 5.09 11.62 -2.80
N TYR A 233 4.75 10.32 -2.84
CA TYR A 233 3.38 9.85 -2.83
C TYR A 233 2.68 10.23 -1.53
N LEU A 234 3.31 10.00 -0.37
CA LEU A 234 2.78 10.43 0.93
C LEU A 234 2.50 11.93 0.96
N ALA A 235 3.45 12.74 0.49
CA ALA A 235 3.28 14.19 0.47
C ALA A 235 2.17 14.64 -0.49
N PHE A 236 1.99 13.96 -1.63
CA PHE A 236 0.84 14.16 -2.51
C PHE A 236 -0.49 13.80 -1.82
N LEU A 237 -0.58 12.64 -1.15
CA LEU A 237 -1.77 12.19 -0.44
C LEU A 237 -2.17 13.17 0.68
N ALA A 238 -1.19 13.75 1.39
CA ALA A 238 -1.44 14.77 2.40
C ALA A 238 -2.08 16.04 1.79
N VAL A 239 -1.57 16.51 0.64
CA VAL A 239 -2.16 17.64 -0.09
C VAL A 239 -3.58 17.30 -0.54
N LEU A 240 -3.77 16.13 -1.16
CA LEU A 240 -5.07 15.68 -1.64
C LEU A 240 -6.10 15.58 -0.50
N LYS A 241 -5.70 15.04 0.66
CA LYS A 241 -6.56 14.94 1.84
C LYS A 241 -6.98 16.31 2.37
N ASN A 242 -6.07 17.27 2.40
CA ASN A 242 -6.36 18.64 2.83
C ASN A 242 -7.33 19.37 1.87
N LEU A 243 -7.29 19.05 0.58
CA LEU A 243 -8.21 19.61 -0.42
C LEU A 243 -9.61 18.99 -0.42
N LEU A 244 -9.81 17.88 0.32
CA LEU A 244 -11.03 17.08 0.36
C LEU A 244 -11.54 16.87 1.80
N PRO A 245 -11.80 17.95 2.58
CA PRO A 245 -12.33 17.82 3.93
C PRO A 245 -13.70 17.13 3.91
N GLY A 246 -13.92 16.21 4.85
CA GLY A 246 -15.16 15.43 4.95
C GLY A 246 -15.34 14.32 3.91
N LYS A 247 -14.43 14.20 2.92
CA LYS A 247 -14.44 13.15 1.91
C LYS A 247 -13.39 12.08 2.21
N THR A 248 -13.62 10.86 1.73
CA THR A 248 -12.64 9.77 1.87
C THR A 248 -11.46 9.98 0.90
N VAL A 249 -10.26 9.65 1.37
CA VAL A 249 -9.06 9.50 0.54
C VAL A 249 -8.51 8.12 0.89
N ALA A 250 -8.60 7.21 -0.07
CA ALA A 250 -8.14 5.84 0.03
C ALA A 250 -6.96 5.60 -0.90
N ILE A 251 -6.26 4.50 -0.67
CA ILE A 251 -5.29 3.94 -1.60
C ILE A 251 -5.55 2.46 -1.74
N ALA A 252 -5.31 1.91 -2.93
CA ALA A 252 -5.06 0.50 -3.11
C ALA A 252 -3.57 0.26 -2.91
N ALA A 253 -3.24 -0.74 -2.08
CA ALA A 253 -1.87 -1.06 -1.70
C ALA A 253 -1.55 -2.51 -2.07
N PRO A 254 -0.31 -2.82 -2.48
CA PRO A 254 0.08 -4.16 -2.85
C PRO A 254 0.02 -5.10 -1.65
N ALA A 255 -0.23 -6.38 -1.92
CA ALA A 255 -0.06 -7.45 -0.92
C ALA A 255 1.41 -7.87 -0.77
N SER A 256 2.29 -7.52 -1.72
CA SER A 256 3.71 -7.83 -1.69
C SER A 256 4.43 -7.02 -0.61
N TYR A 257 5.33 -7.69 0.10
CA TYR A 257 6.28 -7.10 1.05
C TYR A 257 7.68 -7.14 0.46
#